data_AF-A0A938JW04-F1
#
_entry.id   AF-A0A938JW04-F1
#
_cell.length_a   1.000
_cell.length_b   1.000
_cell.length_c   1.000
_cell.angle_alpha   90.00
_cell.angle_beta   90.00
_cell.angle_gamma   90.00
#
_symmetry.space_group_name_H-M   'P 1'
#
loop_
_entity.id
_entity.type
_entity.pdbx_description
1 polymer ?
#
loop_
_entity_poly.entity_id
_entity_poly.type
_entity_poly.pdbx_seq_one_letter_code
_entity_poly.pdbx_strand_id
1 'polypeptide(L)'
;MLPNAAVMVEFTIEPFVEGAPGPHVTAAVAAVEALGVTVEFGPFGTTLRATAGEAGRVVAALLDVAYANGATHVSIHIGPDGE
;
A
#
# COMPACT_ATOMS: atom_id res chain seq x y z
N MET A 1 19.62 -1.53 -5.75
CA MET A 1 19.21 -0.43 -4.87
C MET A 1 19.75 -0.71 -3.47
N LEU A 2 20.28 0.29 -2.76
CA LEU A 2 20.74 0.09 -1.37
C LEU A 2 19.51 -0.15 -0.46
N PRO A 3 19.63 -0.94 0.62
CA PRO A 3 18.48 -1.29 1.47
C PRO A 3 17.79 -0.07 2.10
N ASN A 4 18.53 1.01 2.33
CA ASN A 4 18.02 2.25 2.91
C ASN A 4 17.57 3.28 1.85
N ALA A 5 17.65 2.96 0.56
CA ALA A 5 17.16 3.86 -0.47
C ALA A 5 15.63 3.94 -0.40
N ALA A 6 15.09 5.15 -0.55
CA ALA A 6 13.66 5.37 -0.57
C ALA A 6 13.03 4.78 -1.84
N VAL A 7 11.89 4.12 -1.66
CA VAL A 7 11.02 3.65 -2.74
C VAL A 7 9.61 4.16 -2.50
N MET A 8 8.91 4.42 -3.60
CA MET A 8 7.47 4.63 -3.60
C MET A 8 6.79 3.29 -3.89
N VAL A 9 5.76 2.98 -3.11
CA VAL A 9 4.82 1.89 -3.38
C VAL A 9 3.48 2.54 -3.71
N GLU A 10 3.03 2.40 -4.94
CA GLU A 10 1.70 2.80 -5.38
C GLU A 10 0.83 1.55 -5.50
N PHE A 11 -0.41 1.61 -5.01
CA PHE A 11 -1.31 0.48 -5.03
C PHE A 11 -2.78 0.88 -5.15
N THR A 12 -3.59 -0.07 -5.63
CA THR A 12 -5.05 -0.01 -5.56
C THR A 12 -5.58 -1.29 -4.94
N ILE A 13 -6.72 -1.21 -4.25
CA ILE A 13 -7.42 -2.36 -3.67
C ILE A 13 -8.88 -2.29 -4.09
N GLU A 14 -9.36 -3.33 -4.76
CA GLU A 14 -10.72 -3.44 -5.25
C GLU A 14 -11.55 -4.43 -4.42
N PRO A 15 -12.87 -4.22 -4.30
CA PRO A 15 -13.68 -3.20 -4.99
C PRO A 15 -13.51 -1.80 -4.40
N PHE A 16 -13.35 -0.78 -5.25
CA PHE A 16 -13.25 0.61 -4.79
C PHE A 16 -14.58 1.35 -4.95
N VAL A 17 -14.96 2.11 -3.92
CA VAL A 17 -16.12 3.02 -3.93
C VAL A 17 -15.63 4.39 -3.50
N GLU A 18 -15.78 5.37 -4.39
CA GLU A 18 -15.34 6.74 -4.13
C GLU A 18 -16.01 7.33 -2.88
N GLY A 19 -15.20 7.91 -1.99
CA GLY A 19 -15.67 8.49 -0.72
C GLY A 19 -16.12 7.48 0.35
N ALA A 20 -16.12 6.18 0.04
CA ALA A 20 -16.57 5.13 0.94
C ALA A 20 -15.66 3.88 0.87
N PRO A 21 -14.40 3.98 1.35
CA PRO A 21 -13.48 2.85 1.33
C PRO A 21 -14.02 1.68 2.17
N GLY A 22 -14.02 0.48 1.59
CA GLY A 22 -14.47 -0.72 2.28
C GLY A 22 -13.46 -1.25 3.32
N PRO A 23 -13.84 -2.27 4.11
CA PRO A 23 -12.99 -2.88 5.14
C PRO A 23 -11.64 -3.37 4.60
N HIS A 24 -11.61 -3.90 3.39
CA HIS A 24 -10.38 -4.33 2.69
C HIS A 24 -9.39 -3.19 2.45
N VAL A 25 -9.89 -1.95 2.27
CA VAL A 25 -9.02 -0.77 2.12
C VAL A 25 -8.58 -0.26 3.48
N THR A 26 -9.53 0.02 4.37
CA THR A 26 -9.22 0.67 5.66
C THR A 26 -8.38 -0.21 6.57
N ALA A 27 -8.62 -1.53 6.60
CA ALA A 27 -7.82 -2.46 7.39
C ALA A 27 -6.40 -2.61 6.83
N ALA A 28 -6.25 -2.69 5.50
CA ALA A 28 -4.92 -2.80 4.86
C ALA A 28 -4.09 -1.54 5.10
N VAL A 29 -4.70 -0.35 5.02
CA VAL A 29 -4.06 0.93 5.34
C VAL A 29 -3.61 0.95 6.80
N ALA A 30 -4.49 0.61 7.75
CA ALA A 30 -4.12 0.55 9.16
C ALA A 30 -2.98 -0.45 9.43
N ALA A 31 -2.96 -1.58 8.71
CA ALA A 31 -1.93 -2.60 8.87
C ALA A 31 -0.54 -2.13 8.39
N VAL A 32 -0.47 -1.41 7.28
CA VAL A 32 0.81 -0.84 6.81
C VAL A 32 1.22 0.36 7.65
N GLU A 33 0.30 1.22 8.09
CA GLU A 33 0.61 2.34 8.98
C GLU A 33 1.17 1.87 10.34
N ALA A 34 0.71 0.72 10.84
CA ALA A 34 1.28 0.09 12.04
C ALA A 34 2.75 -0.35 11.87
N LEU A 35 3.28 -0.39 10.65
CA LEU A 35 4.69 -0.63 10.35
C LEU A 35 5.52 0.67 10.32
N GLY A 36 4.90 1.83 10.58
CA GLY A 36 5.57 3.12 10.64
C GLY A 36 5.70 3.84 9.30
N VAL A 37 4.99 3.38 8.25
CA VAL A 37 4.88 4.11 6.98
C VAL A 37 3.63 5.00 6.98
N THR A 38 3.65 6.07 6.20
CA THR A 38 2.49 6.93 5.99
C THR A 38 1.85 6.60 4.64
N VAL A 39 0.52 6.50 4.63
CA VAL A 39 -0.27 6.28 3.42
C VAL A 39 -0.86 7.61 2.93
N GLU A 40 -0.75 7.88 1.64
CA GLU A 40 -1.28 9.05 0.96
C GLU A 40 -2.28 8.61 -0.12
N PHE A 41 -3.48 9.22 -0.13
CA PHE A 41 -4.50 8.93 -1.13
C PHE A 41 -4.38 9.93 -2.30
N GLY A 42 -4.20 9.42 -3.51
CA GLY A 42 -4.13 10.19 -4.75
C GLY A 42 -5.25 9.85 -5.73
N PRO A 43 -5.36 10.62 -6.83
CA PRO A 43 -6.40 10.41 -7.85
C PRO A 43 -6.21 9.12 -8.68
N PHE A 44 -5.00 8.57 -8.73
CA PHE A 44 -4.67 7.38 -9.53
C PHE A 44 -4.41 6.13 -8.69
N GLY A 45 -4.34 6.27 -7.36
CA GLY A 45 -3.96 5.20 -6.47
C GLY A 45 -3.65 5.72 -5.08
N THR A 46 -3.29 4.78 -4.21
CA THR A 46 -2.82 5.06 -2.86
C THR A 46 -1.31 4.82 -2.84
N THR A 47 -0.56 5.77 -2.29
CA THR A 47 0.90 5.69 -2.24
C THR A 47 1.39 5.60 -0.80
N LEU A 48 2.56 4.98 -0.61
CA LEU A 48 3.33 5.07 0.62
C LEU A 48 4.82 5.10 0.28
N ARG A 49 5.62 5.66 1.18
CA ARG A 49 7.09 5.67 1.09
C ARG A 49 7.67 4.69 2.09
N ALA A 50 8.64 3.91 1.65
CA ALA A 50 9.37 2.95 2.47
C ALA A 50 10.84 2.92 2.05
N THR A 51 11.70 2.28 2.85
CA THR A 51 13.02 1.89 2.34
C THR A 51 12.92 0.62 1.49
N ALA A 52 13.86 0.42 0.58
CA ALA A 52 13.93 -0.77 -0.27
C ALA A 52 13.96 -2.08 0.55
N GLY A 53 14.55 -2.08 1.75
CA GLY A 53 14.56 -3.22 2.67
C GLY A 53 13.22 -3.48 3.37
N GLU A 54 12.37 -2.46 3.52
CA GLU A 54 11.05 -2.57 4.16
C GLU A 54 9.94 -2.92 3.17
N ALA A 55 10.11 -2.58 1.89
CA ALA A 55 9.07 -2.67 0.86
C ALA A 55 8.39 -4.05 0.81
N GLY A 56 9.16 -5.14 0.87
CA GLY A 56 8.60 -6.49 0.86
C GLY A 56 7.71 -6.79 2.07
N ARG A 57 8.10 -6.33 3.27
CA ARG A 57 7.31 -6.51 4.50
C ARG A 57 6.01 -5.71 4.46
N VAL A 58 6.08 -4.47 3.97
CA VAL A 58 4.91 -3.58 3.84
C VAL A 58 3.92 -4.19 2.85
N VAL A 59 4.39 -4.61 1.68
CA VAL A 59 3.56 -5.23 0.64
C VAL A 59 2.90 -6.52 1.13
N ALA A 60 3.64 -7.37 1.86
CA ALA A 60 3.07 -8.59 2.42
C ALA A 60 1.92 -8.28 3.40
N ALA A 61 2.12 -7.36 4.35
CA ALA A 61 1.10 -6.97 5.31
C ALA A 61 -0.15 -6.37 4.62
N LEU A 62 0.06 -5.55 3.58
CA LEU A 62 -1.02 -4.99 2.77
C LEU A 62 -1.87 -6.09 2.12
N LEU A 63 -1.21 -7.03 1.42
CA LEU A 63 -1.89 -8.09 0.69
C LEU A 63 -2.64 -9.04 1.64
N ASP A 64 -2.00 -9.49 2.71
CA ASP A 64 -2.60 -10.41 3.68
C ASP A 64 -3.89 -9.83 4.27
N VAL A 65 -3.85 -8.57 4.68
CA VAL A 65 -5.01 -7.91 5.32
C VAL A 65 -6.08 -7.54 4.29
N ALA A 66 -5.70 -7.05 3.11
CA ALA A 66 -6.64 -6.71 2.05
C ALA A 66 -7.51 -7.92 1.67
N TYR A 67 -6.87 -9.06 1.35
CA TYR A 67 -7.59 -10.27 0.93
C TYR A 67 -8.39 -10.90 2.08
N ALA A 68 -7.87 -10.86 3.32
CA ALA A 68 -8.62 -11.32 4.49
C ALA A 68 -9.92 -10.51 4.74
N ASN A 69 -9.99 -9.28 4.23
CA ASN A 69 -11.12 -8.37 4.41
C ASN A 69 -11.97 -8.17 3.14
N GLY A 70 -11.80 -9.04 2.14
CA GLY A 70 -12.68 -9.08 0.96
C GLY A 70 -12.16 -8.34 -0.27
N ALA A 71 -10.87 -8.00 -0.32
CA ALA A 71 -10.27 -7.57 -1.57
C ALA A 71 -10.42 -8.66 -2.64
N THR A 72 -10.77 -8.27 -3.86
CA THR A 72 -10.85 -9.18 -5.01
C THR A 72 -9.70 -8.98 -5.98
N HIS A 73 -9.08 -7.80 -5.95
CA HIS A 73 -7.96 -7.45 -6.80
C HIS A 73 -7.09 -6.39 -6.12
N VAL A 74 -5.77 -6.54 -6.22
CA VAL A 74 -4.79 -5.58 -5.74
C VAL A 74 -3.77 -5.35 -6.86
N SER A 75 -3.55 -4.09 -7.23
CA SER A 75 -2.44 -3.70 -8.11
C SER A 75 -1.34 -3.04 -7.29
N ILE A 76 -0.08 -3.31 -7.63
CA ILE A 76 1.08 -2.74 -6.93
C ILE A 76 2.13 -2.34 -7.95
N HIS A 77 2.60 -1.10 -7.85
CA HIS A 77 3.77 -0.58 -8.54
C HIS A 77 4.80 -0.14 -7.49
N ILE A 78 6.07 -0.52 -7.70
CA ILE A 78 7.17 -0.17 -6.79
C ILE A 78 8.32 0.36 -7.61
N GLY A 79 8.79 1.55 -7.27
CA GLY A 79 9.84 2.24 -7.99
C GLY A 79 10.65 3.20 -7.12
N PRO A 80 11.69 3.83 -7.69
CA PRO A 80 12.36 4.94 -7.05
C PRO A 80 11.36 6.03 -6.65
N ASP A 81 11.61 6.66 -5.51
CA ASP A 81 10.78 7.75 -5.05
C ASP A 81 11.08 9.05 -5.83
N GLY A 82 10.10 9.58 -6.56
CA GLY A 82 10.23 10.84 -7.34
C GLY A 82 10.56 10.70 -8.83
N GLU A 83 10.35 9.51 -9.43
CA GLU A 83 10.36 9.31 -10.89
C GLU A 83 8.94 9.30 -11.47
#